data_AF-A0A4Q2CWZ1-F1
#
_entry.id   AF-A0A4Q2CWZ1-F1
#
_cell.length_a   1.000
_cell.length_b   1.000
_cell.length_c   1.000
_cell.angle_alpha   90.00
_cell.angle_beta   90.00
_cell.angle_gamma   90.00
#
_symmetry.space_group_name_H-M   'P 1'
#
loop_
_entity.id
_entity.type
_entity.pdbx_description
1 polymer ?
#
loop_
_entity_poly.entity_id
_entity_poly.type
_entity_poly.pdbx_seq_one_letter_code
_entity_poly.pdbx_strand_id
1 'polypeptide(L)'
;MHVVREELKKQQDYLRQLESTNTKLTKELNFLRERNTNAEVLKEEKRGLEKKLIVLEELRDKVVRLEAELDAARSEREEWGRKAAEEEDVTMLNTTPSKRRESSGVPVAVTQTLSTLRLAHAKLLEEHGSTTALLKRREAELANLEKREIETQEVITGLESDLRSVEEELKRKEAGRKVAEREVRYLEALLASYKAEETYAASSASTTLAPSTSSLLDESKLAHLDELEGLVEEYKEMNEQLAQRVDELEKTLRSDSKDSKMKVVGGVDRAELEKVEKERDELKETLKSHEAEIQTHLTTIDNLEQTLFELSGEMAGGRHVPPNTRVLCLKENPDQQWLDLRQETLDRLKGENEALIRRLGELEERVQASGGGVQEMGSGTGKGGELVPRESWEQVCKEKEELVEEVKQKEKRLLRLQQVFTSKSAEFREAIASILGLKLAFYPNGQVRVTSMYDLAASFIFQPTGQQGTDSSGMKMQLVAQGEGGPQDLPNLMHYWIENEQCPPGFMASVTLECYDNWKRNQQEEA
;
A
#
# COMPACT_ATOMS: atom_id res chain seq x y z
N MET A 1 71.48 35.34 -15.48
CA MET A 1 71.29 33.98 -16.08
C MET A 1 71.69 32.83 -15.14
N HIS A 2 72.79 32.91 -14.36
CA HIS A 2 73.21 31.80 -13.48
C HIS A 2 72.29 31.63 -12.25
N VAL A 3 71.94 32.73 -11.56
CA VAL A 3 71.07 32.74 -10.38
C VAL A 3 69.69 32.12 -10.66
N VAL A 4 69.07 32.51 -11.79
CA VAL A 4 67.76 31.95 -12.22
C VAL A 4 67.84 30.44 -12.47
N ARG A 5 68.95 29.92 -12.99
CA ARG A 5 69.13 28.46 -13.18
C ARG A 5 69.28 27.72 -11.86
N GLU A 6 69.94 28.31 -10.87
CA GLU A 6 70.07 27.72 -9.54
C GLU A 6 68.74 27.72 -8.77
N GLU A 7 67.97 28.80 -8.87
CA GLU A 7 66.62 28.88 -8.31
C GLU A 7 65.66 27.89 -8.97
N LEU A 8 65.71 27.75 -10.31
CA LEU A 8 64.93 26.74 -11.03
C LEU A 8 65.31 25.31 -10.62
N LYS A 9 66.59 25.02 -10.40
CA LYS A 9 67.02 23.71 -9.87
C LYS A 9 66.49 23.47 -8.46
N LYS A 10 66.60 24.46 -7.57
CA LYS A 10 66.03 24.36 -6.20
C LYS A 10 64.52 24.15 -6.23
N GLN A 11 63.80 24.85 -7.11
CA GLN A 11 62.37 24.66 -7.30
C GLN A 11 62.04 23.29 -7.89
N GLN A 12 62.82 22.80 -8.85
CA GLN A 12 62.65 21.46 -9.42
C GLN A 12 62.90 20.36 -8.39
N ASP A 13 63.92 20.51 -7.55
CA ASP A 13 64.23 19.55 -6.48
C ASP A 13 63.15 19.61 -5.38
N TYR A 14 62.65 20.79 -5.04
CA TYR A 14 61.53 20.95 -4.12
C TYR A 14 60.22 20.35 -4.67
N LEU A 15 59.93 20.55 -5.96
CA LEU A 15 58.78 19.91 -6.63
C LEU A 15 58.91 18.40 -6.65
N ARG A 16 60.09 17.86 -6.96
CA ARG A 16 60.35 16.41 -6.89
C ARG A 16 60.21 15.85 -5.49
N GLN A 17 60.66 16.59 -4.47
CA GLN A 17 60.46 16.21 -3.08
C GLN A 17 58.98 16.21 -2.71
N LEU A 18 58.23 17.26 -3.08
CA LEU A 18 56.78 17.33 -2.91
C LEU A 18 56.05 16.20 -3.63
N GLU A 19 56.41 15.88 -4.87
CA GLU A 19 55.84 14.76 -5.61
C GLU A 19 56.15 13.42 -4.92
N SER A 20 57.37 13.25 -4.39
CA SER A 20 57.75 12.05 -3.65
C SER A 20 57.02 11.91 -2.31
N THR A 21 56.76 13.01 -1.59
CA THR A 21 56.00 12.98 -0.34
C THR A 21 54.52 12.78 -0.62
N ASN A 22 53.98 13.41 -1.66
CA ASN A 22 52.59 13.25 -2.07
C ASN A 22 52.31 11.82 -2.55
N THR A 23 53.24 11.19 -3.28
CA THR A 23 53.14 9.76 -3.65
C THR A 23 53.26 8.81 -2.44
N LYS A 24 54.04 9.15 -1.41
CA LYS A 24 54.09 8.39 -0.15
C LYS A 24 52.81 8.54 0.66
N LEU A 25 52.32 9.77 0.84
CA LEU A 25 51.09 10.07 1.56
C LEU A 25 49.87 9.45 0.87
N THR A 26 49.80 9.45 -0.46
CA THR A 26 48.73 8.76 -1.19
C THR A 26 48.77 7.24 -1.00
N LYS A 27 49.96 6.62 -0.95
CA LYS A 27 50.10 5.19 -0.61
C LYS A 27 49.68 4.90 0.82
N GLU A 28 50.09 5.71 1.79
CA GLU A 28 49.68 5.57 3.19
C GLU A 28 48.17 5.78 3.36
N LEU A 29 47.59 6.76 2.68
CA LEU A 29 46.14 6.99 2.67
C LEU A 29 45.38 5.81 2.06
N ASN A 30 45.87 5.24 0.96
CA ASN A 30 45.25 4.06 0.35
C ASN A 30 45.35 2.85 1.28
N PHE A 31 46.52 2.62 1.90
CA PHE A 31 46.71 1.55 2.88
C PHE A 31 45.79 1.70 4.11
N LEU A 32 45.65 2.92 4.64
CA LEU A 32 44.76 3.21 5.76
C LEU A 32 43.29 3.04 5.37
N ARG A 33 42.92 3.41 4.13
CA ARG A 33 41.57 3.17 3.60
C ARG A 33 41.27 1.68 3.49
N GLU A 34 42.16 0.89 2.91
CA GLU A 34 42.02 -0.58 2.83
C GLU A 34 41.95 -1.23 4.22
N ARG A 35 42.74 -0.74 5.18
CA ARG A 35 42.66 -1.22 6.56
C ARG A 35 41.32 -0.86 7.21
N ASN A 36 40.77 0.33 6.95
CA ASN A 36 39.48 0.74 7.46
C ASN A 36 38.34 -0.07 6.85
N THR A 37 38.35 -0.34 5.54
CA THR A 37 37.35 -1.21 4.90
C THR A 37 37.40 -2.62 5.49
N ASN A 38 38.60 -3.17 5.69
CA ASN A 38 38.75 -4.49 6.34
C ASN A 38 38.24 -4.47 7.80
N ALA A 39 38.47 -3.37 8.53
CA ALA A 39 37.96 -3.22 9.89
C ALA A 39 36.43 -3.05 9.93
N GLU A 40 35.82 -2.45 8.91
CA GLU A 40 34.37 -2.35 8.75
C GLU A 40 33.74 -3.71 8.46
N VAL A 41 34.30 -4.47 7.51
CA VAL A 41 33.87 -5.85 7.23
C VAL A 41 33.94 -6.72 8.50
N LEU A 42 35.04 -6.65 9.26
CA LEU A 42 35.16 -7.39 10.53
C LEU A 42 34.14 -6.95 11.59
N LYS A 43 33.77 -5.66 11.63
CA LYS A 43 32.73 -5.16 12.53
C LYS A 43 31.34 -5.66 12.11
N GLU A 44 31.07 -5.76 10.81
CA GLU A 44 29.83 -6.31 10.27
C GLU A 44 29.72 -7.80 10.54
N GLU A 45 30.79 -8.57 10.30
CA GLU A 45 30.86 -9.99 10.65
C GLU A 45 30.68 -10.19 12.15
N LYS A 46 31.34 -9.37 12.99
CA LYS A 46 31.15 -9.40 14.45
C LYS A 46 29.69 -9.13 14.83
N ARG A 47 29.06 -8.10 14.26
CA ARG A 47 27.63 -7.79 14.47
C ARG A 47 26.73 -8.94 14.01
N GLY A 48 27.06 -9.58 12.89
CA GLY A 48 26.36 -10.75 12.38
C GLY A 48 26.47 -11.96 13.32
N LEU A 49 27.65 -12.21 13.87
CA LEU A 49 27.88 -13.27 14.86
C LEU A 49 27.19 -12.97 16.20
N GLU A 50 27.21 -11.72 16.67
CA GLU A 50 26.49 -11.30 17.88
C GLU A 50 24.97 -11.50 17.73
N LYS A 51 24.39 -11.13 16.59
CA LYS A 51 22.97 -11.41 16.29
C LYS A 51 22.67 -12.91 16.32
N LYS A 52 23.52 -13.72 15.69
CA LYS A 52 23.36 -15.20 15.71
C LYS A 52 23.48 -15.76 17.13
N LEU A 53 24.38 -15.22 17.95
CA LEU A 53 24.52 -15.62 19.36
C LEU A 53 23.22 -15.35 20.13
N ILE A 54 22.64 -14.15 19.98
CA ILE A 54 21.37 -13.79 20.63
C ILE A 54 20.26 -14.77 20.23
N VAL A 55 20.12 -15.06 18.93
CA VAL A 55 19.13 -16.03 18.45
C VAL A 55 19.37 -17.43 19.02
N LEU A 56 20.63 -17.87 19.12
CA LEU A 56 20.97 -19.17 19.72
C LEU A 56 20.68 -19.20 21.23
N GLU A 57 20.88 -18.10 21.95
CA GLU A 57 20.52 -17.97 23.36
C GLU A 57 19.00 -18.02 23.55
N GLU A 58 18.23 -17.33 22.72
CA GLU A 58 16.76 -17.42 22.74
C GLU A 58 16.25 -18.84 22.44
N LEU A 59 16.88 -19.56 21.51
CA LEU A 59 16.54 -20.95 21.23
C LEU A 59 16.89 -21.87 22.41
N ARG A 60 18.03 -21.66 23.06
CA ARG A 60 18.39 -22.39 24.29
C ARG A 60 17.38 -22.15 25.40
N ASP A 61 16.95 -20.90 25.61
CA ASP A 61 15.92 -20.58 26.59
C ASP A 61 14.59 -21.27 26.28
N LYS A 62 14.20 -21.32 25.00
CA LYS A 62 13.00 -22.05 24.57
C LYS A 62 13.13 -23.55 24.85
N VAL A 63 14.28 -24.15 24.57
CA VAL A 63 14.53 -25.57 24.87
C VAL A 63 14.44 -25.84 26.37
N VAL A 64 15.08 -25.00 27.20
CA VAL A 64 15.01 -25.13 28.67
C VAL A 64 13.57 -25.04 29.18
N ARG A 65 12.76 -24.11 28.64
CA ARG A 65 11.33 -24.02 29.01
C ARG A 65 10.56 -25.27 28.61
N LEU A 66 10.75 -25.77 27.39
CA LEU A 66 10.08 -26.98 26.90
C LEU A 66 10.51 -28.24 27.66
N GLU A 67 11.79 -28.34 28.04
CA GLU A 67 12.29 -29.41 28.90
C GLU A 67 11.65 -29.34 30.29
N ALA A 68 11.55 -28.14 30.89
CA ALA A 68 10.86 -27.95 32.16
C ALA A 68 9.36 -28.29 32.09
N GLU A 69 8.68 -27.94 30.99
CA GLU A 69 7.27 -28.31 30.76
C GLU A 69 7.11 -29.84 30.58
N LEU A 70 8.02 -30.49 29.85
CA LEU A 70 8.02 -31.94 29.71
C LEU A 70 8.26 -32.66 31.03
N ASP A 71 9.21 -32.18 31.84
CA ASP A 71 9.51 -32.76 33.14
C ASP A 71 8.36 -32.52 34.13
N ALA A 72 7.71 -31.35 34.10
CA ALA A 72 6.48 -31.10 34.86
C ALA A 72 5.37 -32.06 34.44
N ALA A 73 5.10 -32.21 33.14
CA ALA A 73 4.08 -33.13 32.63
C ALA A 73 4.41 -34.61 32.95
N ARG A 74 5.69 -35.00 32.97
CA ARG A 74 6.12 -36.34 33.42
C ARG A 74 5.89 -36.52 34.91
N SER A 75 6.30 -35.55 35.73
CA SER A 75 6.08 -35.61 37.18
C SER A 75 4.59 -35.69 37.54
N GLU A 76 3.72 -34.95 36.83
CA GLU A 76 2.28 -35.11 36.93
C GLU A 76 1.86 -36.53 36.55
N ARG A 77 2.27 -37.07 35.39
CA ARG A 77 1.90 -38.45 35.02
C ARG A 77 2.35 -39.49 36.03
N GLU A 78 3.54 -39.33 36.62
CA GLU A 78 4.05 -40.19 37.68
C GLU A 78 3.23 -40.06 38.97
N GLU A 79 2.87 -38.83 39.37
CA GLU A 79 1.99 -38.59 40.51
C GLU A 79 0.60 -39.17 40.33
N TRP A 80 0.03 -39.03 39.13
CA TRP A 80 -1.26 -39.61 38.78
C TRP A 80 -1.18 -41.14 38.73
N GLY A 81 -0.08 -41.69 38.19
CA GLY A 81 0.19 -43.13 38.23
C GLY A 81 0.32 -43.67 39.65
N ARG A 82 1.00 -42.93 40.54
CA ARG A 82 1.11 -43.26 41.96
C ARG A 82 -0.24 -43.19 42.68
N LYS A 83 -1.05 -42.14 42.42
CA LYS A 83 -2.40 -42.01 42.99
C LYS A 83 -3.32 -43.13 42.51
N ALA A 84 -3.24 -43.51 41.23
CA ALA A 84 -4.00 -44.64 40.70
C ALA A 84 -3.56 -45.98 41.33
N ALA A 85 -2.26 -46.18 41.54
CA ALA A 85 -1.74 -47.36 42.23
C ALA A 85 -2.14 -47.38 43.72
N GLU A 86 -2.13 -46.24 44.41
CA GLU A 86 -2.63 -46.12 45.79
C GLU A 86 -4.15 -46.39 45.88
N GLU A 87 -4.95 -46.00 44.87
CA GLU A 87 -6.38 -46.33 44.78
C GLU A 87 -6.63 -47.84 44.53
N GLU A 88 -5.79 -48.50 43.74
CA GLU A 88 -5.85 -49.95 43.54
C GLU A 88 -5.45 -50.73 44.82
N ASP A 89 -4.43 -50.29 45.55
CA ASP A 89 -4.03 -50.93 46.82
C ASP A 89 -5.08 -50.75 47.93
N VAL A 90 -5.76 -49.58 47.99
CA VAL A 90 -6.83 -49.31 48.96
C VAL A 90 -8.11 -50.11 48.67
N THR A 91 -8.38 -50.45 47.40
CA THR A 91 -9.52 -51.29 47.01
C THR A 91 -9.27 -52.79 47.22
N MET A 92 -7.99 -53.22 47.20
CA MET A 92 -7.60 -54.61 47.47
C MET A 92 -7.54 -54.94 48.97
N LEU A 93 -7.29 -53.97 49.85
CA LEU A 93 -7.22 -54.21 51.31
C LEU A 93 -8.61 -54.22 52.01
N ASN A 94 -9.66 -53.70 51.37
CA ASN A 94 -10.97 -53.49 52.00
C ASN A 94 -12.10 -54.43 51.53
N THR A 95 -11.82 -55.49 50.77
CA THR A 95 -12.86 -56.39 50.26
C THR A 95 -12.77 -57.82 50.83
N THR A 96 -13.34 -58.02 52.02
CA THR A 96 -13.78 -59.36 52.46
C THR A 96 -14.97 -59.85 51.61
N PRO A 97 -15.09 -61.15 51.30
CA PRO A 97 -15.92 -61.68 50.21
C PRO A 97 -17.44 -61.76 50.47
N SER A 98 -17.97 -61.11 51.51
CA SER A 98 -19.38 -61.29 51.92
C SER A 98 -20.33 -60.12 51.61
N LYS A 99 -19.90 -59.06 50.93
CA LYS A 99 -20.75 -57.88 50.63
C LYS A 99 -20.87 -57.53 49.13
N ARG A 100 -20.77 -58.52 48.24
CA ARG A 100 -20.86 -58.31 46.79
C ARG A 100 -22.30 -58.21 46.23
N ARG A 101 -23.35 -58.32 47.07
CA ARG A 101 -24.74 -58.43 46.57
C ARG A 101 -25.66 -57.23 46.78
N GLU A 102 -25.22 -56.17 47.46
CA GLU A 102 -26.05 -54.97 47.68
C GLU A 102 -25.22 -53.69 47.58
N SER A 103 -24.79 -53.34 46.37
CA SER A 103 -24.38 -51.96 46.07
C SER A 103 -24.61 -51.66 44.59
N SER A 104 -25.88 -51.68 44.17
CA SER A 104 -26.34 -50.96 42.96
C SER A 104 -26.43 -49.45 43.25
N GLY A 105 -25.42 -48.90 43.92
CA GLY A 105 -25.24 -47.47 44.09
C GLY A 105 -24.00 -47.09 43.30
N VAL A 106 -24.12 -46.13 42.38
CA VAL A 106 -22.97 -45.50 41.74
C VAL A 106 -21.95 -45.14 42.84
N PRO A 107 -20.68 -45.56 42.75
CA PRO A 107 -19.71 -45.35 43.82
C PRO A 107 -19.68 -43.90 44.28
N VAL A 108 -19.66 -43.67 45.60
CA VAL A 108 -19.65 -42.32 46.20
C VAL A 108 -18.48 -41.47 45.68
N ALA A 109 -17.37 -42.10 45.30
CA ALA A 109 -16.26 -41.43 44.64
C ALA A 109 -16.66 -40.80 43.29
N VAL A 110 -17.46 -41.48 42.48
CA VAL A 110 -17.93 -40.98 41.18
C VAL A 110 -18.93 -39.82 41.35
N THR A 111 -19.77 -39.86 42.39
CA THR A 111 -20.68 -38.73 42.67
C THR A 111 -19.95 -37.52 43.26
N GLN A 112 -18.88 -37.74 44.01
CA GLN A 112 -17.98 -36.68 44.49
C GLN A 112 -17.18 -36.05 43.34
N THR A 113 -16.60 -36.84 42.44
CA THR A 113 -15.90 -36.28 41.27
C THR A 113 -16.86 -35.50 40.37
N LEU A 114 -18.05 -36.04 40.12
CA LEU A 114 -19.09 -35.34 39.34
C LEU A 114 -19.52 -34.03 40.01
N SER A 115 -19.67 -33.99 41.34
CA SER A 115 -20.00 -32.75 42.05
C SER A 115 -18.85 -31.74 42.00
N THR A 116 -17.59 -32.18 42.15
CA THR A 116 -16.42 -31.29 42.00
C THR A 116 -16.30 -30.73 40.59
N LEU A 117 -16.56 -31.53 39.55
CA LEU A 117 -16.60 -31.11 38.15
C LEU A 117 -17.72 -30.10 37.89
N ARG A 118 -18.91 -30.31 38.47
CA ARG A 118 -20.02 -29.35 38.36
C ARG A 118 -19.69 -28.02 39.03
N LEU A 119 -19.02 -28.04 40.18
CA LEU A 119 -18.58 -26.82 40.86
C LEU A 119 -17.47 -26.11 40.08
N ALA A 120 -16.51 -26.85 39.52
CA ALA A 120 -15.45 -26.29 38.68
C ALA A 120 -16.03 -25.65 37.40
N HIS A 121 -16.99 -26.33 36.76
CA HIS A 121 -17.67 -25.80 35.58
C HIS A 121 -18.50 -24.55 35.90
N ALA A 122 -19.19 -24.53 37.06
CA ALA A 122 -19.91 -23.34 37.52
C ALA A 122 -18.97 -22.15 37.76
N LYS A 123 -17.81 -22.39 38.38
CA LYS A 123 -16.78 -21.36 38.58
C LYS A 123 -16.22 -20.84 37.26
N LEU A 124 -15.88 -21.73 36.33
CA LEU A 124 -15.39 -21.34 35.00
C LEU A 124 -16.42 -20.53 34.21
N LEU A 125 -17.71 -20.87 34.33
CA LEU A 125 -18.79 -20.08 33.71
C LEU A 125 -18.92 -18.69 34.35
N GLU A 126 -18.78 -18.59 35.67
CA GLU A 126 -18.79 -17.31 36.39
C GLU A 126 -17.58 -16.44 35.99
N GLU A 127 -16.38 -17.02 35.96
CA GLU A 127 -15.16 -16.36 35.50
C GLU A 127 -15.28 -15.91 34.05
N HIS A 128 -15.77 -16.78 33.16
CA HIS A 128 -16.01 -16.43 31.76
C HIS A 128 -17.05 -15.29 31.64
N GLY A 129 -18.14 -15.34 32.40
CA GLY A 129 -19.13 -14.25 32.48
C GLY A 129 -18.50 -12.94 32.97
N SER A 130 -17.63 -12.99 33.97
CA SER A 130 -16.93 -11.81 34.51
C SER A 130 -15.95 -11.21 33.49
N THR A 131 -15.17 -12.04 32.81
CA THR A 131 -14.20 -11.61 31.78
C THR A 131 -14.89 -11.03 30.56
N THR A 132 -15.98 -11.65 30.10
CA THR A 132 -16.77 -11.14 28.97
C THR A 132 -17.45 -9.82 29.30
N ALA A 133 -17.93 -9.64 30.53
CA ALA A 133 -18.45 -8.35 30.99
C ALA A 133 -17.36 -7.27 31.06
N LEU A 134 -16.16 -7.60 31.53
CA LEU A 134 -15.00 -6.70 31.53
C LEU A 134 -14.57 -6.34 30.11
N LEU A 135 -14.54 -7.31 29.19
CA LEU A 135 -14.19 -7.10 27.79
C LEU A 135 -15.19 -6.14 27.14
N LYS A 136 -16.50 -6.39 27.27
CA LYS A 136 -17.54 -5.48 26.77
C LYS A 136 -17.44 -4.07 27.34
N ARG A 137 -17.08 -3.95 28.62
CA ARG A 137 -16.82 -2.64 29.24
C ARG A 137 -15.62 -1.94 28.59
N ARG A 138 -14.52 -2.66 28.34
CA ARG A 138 -13.34 -2.09 27.67
C ARG A 138 -13.62 -1.72 26.23
N GLU A 139 -14.39 -2.52 25.49
CA GLU A 139 -14.86 -2.18 24.13
C GLU A 139 -15.69 -0.89 24.14
N ALA A 140 -16.60 -0.73 25.11
CA ALA A 140 -17.36 0.51 25.25
C ALA A 140 -16.48 1.72 25.64
N GLU A 141 -15.47 1.51 26.48
CA GLU A 141 -14.48 2.54 26.82
C GLU A 141 -13.66 2.95 25.59
N LEU A 142 -13.17 1.99 24.80
CA LEU A 142 -12.43 2.23 23.55
C LEU A 142 -13.30 2.98 22.53
N ALA A 143 -14.53 2.55 22.28
CA ALA A 143 -15.44 3.24 21.37
C ALA A 143 -15.73 4.69 21.80
N ASN A 144 -15.74 4.97 23.11
CA ASN A 144 -15.88 6.33 23.61
C ASN A 144 -14.59 7.16 23.51
N LEU A 145 -13.42 6.52 23.56
CA LEU A 145 -12.14 7.20 23.33
C LEU A 145 -11.95 7.53 21.84
N GLU A 146 -12.29 6.59 20.95
CA GLU A 146 -12.27 6.79 19.50
C GLU A 146 -13.18 7.95 19.08
N LYS A 147 -14.38 8.06 19.64
CA LYS A 147 -15.27 9.20 19.39
C LYS A 147 -14.64 10.53 19.81
N ARG A 148 -14.02 10.58 21.00
CA ARG A 148 -13.33 11.80 21.47
C ARG A 148 -12.13 12.12 20.60
N GLU A 149 -11.41 11.12 20.12
CA GLU A 149 -10.30 11.32 19.20
C GLU A 149 -10.79 11.97 17.91
N ILE A 150 -11.86 11.45 17.31
CA ILE A 150 -12.48 12.04 16.10
C ILE A 150 -12.93 13.48 16.37
N GLU A 151 -13.65 13.73 17.47
CA GLU A 151 -14.08 15.09 17.86
C GLU A 151 -12.88 16.05 18.02
N THR A 152 -11.78 15.59 18.63
CA THR A 152 -10.57 16.42 18.78
C THR A 152 -9.86 16.65 17.44
N GLN A 153 -9.83 15.65 16.55
CA GLN A 153 -9.27 15.80 15.21
C GLN A 153 -10.08 16.80 14.39
N GLU A 154 -11.42 16.75 14.47
CA GLU A 154 -12.29 17.74 13.83
C GLU A 154 -11.99 19.16 14.33
N VAL A 155 -11.86 19.35 15.65
CA VAL A 155 -11.47 20.65 16.23
C VAL A 155 -10.09 21.11 15.75
N ILE A 156 -9.10 20.22 15.67
CA ILE A 156 -7.77 20.55 15.16
C ILE A 156 -7.85 20.99 13.70
N THR A 157 -8.57 20.25 12.84
CA THR A 157 -8.72 20.63 11.44
C THR A 157 -9.46 21.96 11.26
N GLY A 158 -10.44 22.25 12.13
CA GLY A 158 -11.11 23.55 12.19
C GLY A 158 -10.12 24.67 12.53
N LEU A 159 -9.35 24.50 13.61
CA LEU A 159 -8.33 25.47 14.02
C LEU A 159 -7.24 25.68 12.97
N GLU A 160 -6.82 24.63 12.26
CA GLU A 160 -5.87 24.75 11.15
C GLU A 160 -6.45 25.56 9.98
N SER A 161 -7.74 25.39 9.68
CA SER A 161 -8.42 26.17 8.64
C SER A 161 -8.56 27.64 9.03
N ASP A 162 -8.87 27.92 10.29
CA ASP A 162 -8.93 29.27 10.84
C ASP A 162 -7.55 29.92 10.80
N LEU A 163 -6.49 29.20 11.21
CA LEU A 163 -5.11 29.70 11.15
C LEU A 163 -4.71 30.07 9.72
N ARG A 164 -5.04 29.23 8.73
CA ARG A 164 -4.80 29.54 7.31
C ARG A 164 -5.55 30.80 6.86
N SER A 165 -6.81 30.97 7.27
CA SER A 165 -7.58 32.16 6.94
C SER A 165 -6.94 33.44 7.52
N VAL A 166 -6.50 33.38 8.78
CA VAL A 166 -5.83 34.49 9.45
C VAL A 166 -4.47 34.80 8.81
N GLU A 167 -3.71 33.78 8.42
CA GLU A 167 -2.46 33.96 7.68
C GLU A 167 -2.68 34.64 6.31
N GLU A 168 -3.74 34.27 5.59
CA GLU A 168 -4.09 34.93 4.33
C GLU A 168 -4.52 36.38 4.54
N GLU A 169 -5.34 36.66 5.56
CA GLU A 169 -5.71 38.02 5.93
C GLU A 169 -4.48 38.86 6.30
N LEU A 170 -3.56 38.29 7.08
CA LEU A 170 -2.30 38.93 7.43
C LEU A 170 -1.49 39.26 6.16
N LYS A 171 -1.32 38.31 5.25
CA LYS A 171 -0.61 38.53 3.96
C LYS A 171 -1.28 39.63 3.13
N ARG A 172 -2.62 39.67 3.08
CA ARG A 172 -3.38 40.74 2.39
C ARG A 172 -3.12 42.11 3.04
N LYS A 173 -3.15 42.18 4.38
CA LYS A 173 -2.87 43.42 5.12
C LYS A 173 -1.42 43.87 4.96
N GLU A 174 -0.46 42.96 4.99
CA GLU A 174 0.95 43.26 4.73
C GLU A 174 1.19 43.78 3.31
N ALA A 175 0.52 43.20 2.30
CA ALA A 175 0.57 43.69 0.93
C ALA A 175 -0.01 45.10 0.82
N GLY A 176 -1.16 45.36 1.47
CA GLY A 176 -1.76 46.69 1.56
C GLY A 176 -0.83 47.70 2.24
N ARG A 177 -0.19 47.31 3.35
CA ARG A 177 0.80 48.13 4.07
C ARG A 177 1.97 48.53 3.16
N LYS A 178 2.52 47.58 2.40
CA LYS A 178 3.62 47.85 1.44
C LYS A 178 3.21 48.80 0.32
N VAL A 179 1.96 48.77 -0.13
CA VAL A 179 1.45 49.73 -1.14
C VAL A 179 1.31 51.11 -0.52
N ALA A 180 0.68 51.21 0.65
CA ALA A 180 0.55 52.49 1.37
C ALA A 180 1.92 53.11 1.69
N GLU A 181 2.91 52.32 2.10
CA GLU A 181 4.29 52.79 2.32
C GLU A 181 4.92 53.38 1.04
N ARG A 182 4.63 52.81 -0.13
CA ARG A 182 5.12 53.36 -1.41
C ARG A 182 4.41 54.66 -1.77
N GLU A 183 3.11 54.75 -1.52
CA GLU A 183 2.33 55.96 -1.75
C GLU A 183 2.81 57.10 -0.83
N VAL A 184 3.05 56.81 0.46
CA VAL A 184 3.63 57.79 1.39
C VAL A 184 4.99 58.26 0.89
N ARG A 185 5.90 57.35 0.50
CA ARG A 185 7.21 57.73 -0.07
C ARG A 185 7.08 58.55 -1.35
N TYR A 186 6.10 58.24 -2.20
CA TYR A 186 5.82 59.01 -3.41
C TYR A 186 5.33 60.42 -3.07
N LEU A 187 4.41 60.56 -2.12
CA LEU A 187 3.92 61.86 -1.64
C LEU A 187 5.03 62.66 -0.95
N GLU A 188 5.89 62.02 -0.16
CA GLU A 188 7.08 62.64 0.44
C GLU A 188 8.03 63.17 -0.63
N ALA A 189 8.28 62.40 -1.69
CA ALA A 189 9.10 62.84 -2.82
C ALA A 189 8.45 64.01 -3.60
N LEU A 190 7.13 63.97 -3.78
CA LEU A 190 6.37 65.05 -4.41
C LEU A 190 6.43 66.33 -3.57
N LEU A 191 6.22 66.23 -2.26
CA LEU A 191 6.36 67.36 -1.33
C LEU A 191 7.78 67.91 -1.32
N ALA A 192 8.79 67.04 -1.34
CA ALA A 192 10.19 67.48 -1.46
C ALA A 192 10.44 68.22 -2.78
N SER A 193 9.83 67.78 -3.88
CA SER A 193 9.92 68.47 -5.18
C SER A 193 9.23 69.83 -5.17
N TYR A 194 8.05 69.94 -4.56
CA TYR A 194 7.35 71.22 -4.40
C TYR A 194 8.09 72.17 -3.47
N LYS A 195 8.62 71.69 -2.33
CA LYS A 195 9.47 72.50 -1.45
C LYS A 195 10.73 72.99 -2.19
N ALA A 196 11.34 72.16 -3.04
CA ALA A 196 12.44 72.60 -3.89
C ALA A 196 12.01 73.65 -4.92
N GLU A 197 10.88 73.45 -5.61
CA GLU A 197 10.33 74.42 -6.56
C GLU A 197 9.96 75.75 -5.89
N GLU A 198 9.38 75.73 -4.70
CA GLU A 198 9.06 76.92 -3.92
C GLU A 198 10.32 77.64 -3.43
N THR A 199 11.37 76.92 -3.01
CA THR A 199 12.66 77.56 -2.69
C THR A 199 13.30 78.20 -3.93
N TYR A 200 13.17 77.57 -5.10
CA TYR A 200 13.60 78.15 -6.38
C TYR A 200 12.74 79.35 -6.77
N ALA A 201 11.41 79.28 -6.61
CA ALA A 201 10.48 80.36 -6.89
C ALA A 201 10.66 81.55 -5.94
N ALA A 202 10.86 81.31 -4.65
CA ALA A 202 11.19 82.32 -3.65
C ALA A 202 12.56 82.96 -3.92
N SER A 203 13.54 82.20 -4.39
CA SER A 203 14.84 82.74 -4.83
C SER A 203 14.75 83.54 -6.13
N SER A 204 13.81 83.19 -7.02
CA SER A 204 13.55 83.88 -8.28
C SER A 204 12.57 85.06 -8.14
N ALA A 205 11.82 85.14 -7.04
CA ALA A 205 10.84 86.19 -6.75
C ALA A 205 11.44 87.42 -6.04
N SER A 206 12.77 87.53 -5.95
CA SER A 206 13.44 88.78 -5.54
C SER A 206 13.31 89.90 -6.58
N THR A 207 12.50 89.74 -7.63
CA THR A 207 12.22 90.79 -8.61
C THR A 207 10.77 90.68 -9.07
N THR A 208 9.95 91.65 -8.64
CA THR A 208 8.66 92.12 -9.21
C THR A 208 7.31 91.59 -8.67
N LEU A 209 6.69 92.46 -7.84
CA LEU A 209 5.28 92.91 -7.81
C LEU A 209 4.22 92.26 -6.89
N ALA A 210 3.68 93.15 -6.02
CA ALA A 210 2.32 93.22 -5.41
C ALA A 210 1.98 92.43 -4.12
N PRO A 211 1.89 93.10 -2.94
CA PRO A 211 1.61 92.49 -1.63
C PRO A 211 0.26 92.98 -1.03
N SER A 212 -0.89 92.45 -1.43
CA SER A 212 -2.16 92.82 -0.75
C SER A 212 -3.30 91.80 -0.75
N THR A 213 -3.26 90.76 -1.57
CA THR A 213 -4.31 89.72 -1.60
C THR A 213 -3.81 88.30 -1.35
N SER A 214 -2.49 88.06 -1.32
CA SER A 214 -1.93 86.76 -0.95
C SER A 214 -1.87 86.58 0.57
N SER A 215 -1.63 87.65 1.34
CA SER A 215 -1.36 87.56 2.79
C SER A 215 -2.42 86.85 3.63
N LEU A 216 -3.73 87.01 3.34
CA LEU A 216 -4.80 86.36 4.11
C LEU A 216 -5.06 84.89 3.70
N LEU A 217 -4.87 84.57 2.41
CA LEU A 217 -4.94 83.19 1.94
C LEU A 217 -3.70 82.42 2.38
N ASP A 218 -2.54 83.07 2.36
CA ASP A 218 -1.26 82.52 2.82
C ASP A 218 -1.31 82.24 4.32
N GLU A 219 -1.87 83.11 5.15
CA GLU A 219 -1.98 82.86 6.60
C GLU A 219 -2.90 81.67 6.93
N SER A 220 -4.03 81.50 6.21
CA SER A 220 -4.89 80.32 6.35
C SER A 220 -4.25 79.01 5.84
N LYS A 221 -3.45 79.10 4.77
CA LYS A 221 -2.70 77.96 4.22
C LYS A 221 -1.50 77.61 5.09
N LEU A 222 -0.85 78.59 5.69
CA LEU A 222 0.23 78.41 6.66
C LEU A 222 -0.32 77.74 7.93
N ALA A 223 -1.47 78.18 8.45
CA ALA A 223 -2.11 77.49 9.58
C ALA A 223 -2.49 76.03 9.26
N HIS A 224 -3.00 75.77 8.04
CA HIS A 224 -3.30 74.40 7.60
C HIS A 224 -2.02 73.58 7.33
N LEU A 225 -0.93 74.22 6.89
CA LEU A 225 0.38 73.58 6.75
C LEU A 225 0.95 73.23 8.12
N ASP A 226 0.83 74.11 9.12
CA ASP A 226 1.27 73.86 10.49
C ASP A 226 0.48 72.69 11.13
N GLU A 227 -0.84 72.61 10.90
CA GLU A 227 -1.66 71.47 11.34
C GLU A 227 -1.28 70.16 10.64
N LEU A 228 -0.97 70.20 9.33
CA LEU A 228 -0.50 69.04 8.59
C LEU A 228 0.92 68.62 9.00
N GLU A 229 1.80 69.57 9.28
CA GLU A 229 3.15 69.30 9.77
C GLU A 229 3.09 68.69 11.17
N GLY A 230 2.21 69.18 12.06
CA GLY A 230 1.92 68.57 13.35
C GLY A 230 1.40 67.14 13.24
N LEU A 231 0.43 66.87 12.36
CA LEU A 231 -0.06 65.51 12.12
C LEU A 231 1.03 64.60 11.55
N VAL A 232 1.89 65.11 10.66
CA VAL A 232 3.03 64.34 10.11
C VAL A 232 4.06 64.04 11.21
N GLU A 233 4.31 64.97 12.13
CA GLU A 233 5.15 64.72 13.32
C GLU A 233 4.54 63.65 14.22
N GLU A 234 3.24 63.71 14.50
CA GLU A 234 2.53 62.67 15.27
C GLU A 234 2.59 61.31 14.57
N TYR A 235 2.42 61.24 13.25
CA TYR A 235 2.57 59.99 12.49
C TYR A 235 4.01 59.46 12.49
N LYS A 236 5.01 60.35 12.48
CA LYS A 236 6.43 59.96 12.59
C LYS A 236 6.72 59.40 13.98
N GLU A 237 6.27 60.05 15.04
CA GLU A 237 6.42 59.57 16.41
C GLU A 237 5.72 58.21 16.60
N MET A 238 4.50 58.05 16.07
CA MET A 238 3.78 56.78 16.13
C MET A 238 4.48 55.67 15.32
N ASN A 239 5.05 56.00 14.16
CA ASN A 239 5.84 55.05 13.38
C ASN A 239 7.16 54.68 14.07
N GLU A 240 7.83 55.61 14.74
CA GLU A 240 9.02 55.32 15.54
C GLU A 240 8.67 54.43 16.74
N GLN A 241 7.56 54.68 17.43
CA GLN A 241 7.07 53.82 18.51
C GLN A 241 6.71 52.41 18.01
N LEU A 242 6.09 52.30 16.82
CA LEU A 242 5.81 51.00 16.20
C LEU A 242 7.09 50.29 15.77
N ALA A 243 8.06 51.00 15.20
CA ALA A 243 9.37 50.45 14.83
C ALA A 243 10.13 49.94 16.07
N GLN A 244 10.10 50.68 17.18
CA GLN A 244 10.69 50.25 18.46
C GLN A 244 10.01 48.99 19.00
N ARG A 245 8.67 48.90 18.94
CA ARG A 245 7.94 47.68 19.34
C ARG A 245 8.25 46.48 18.44
N VAL A 246 8.40 46.70 17.13
CA VAL A 246 8.82 45.66 16.18
C VAL A 246 10.24 45.22 16.48
N ASP A 247 11.17 46.14 16.75
CA ASP A 247 12.55 45.81 17.13
C ASP A 247 12.62 45.06 18.47
N GLU A 248 11.77 45.40 19.43
CA GLU A 248 11.64 44.68 20.71
C GLU A 248 11.09 43.26 20.48
N LEU A 249 10.05 43.10 19.65
CA LEU A 249 9.51 41.79 19.26
C LEU A 249 10.51 40.97 18.43
N GLU A 250 11.30 41.61 17.58
CA GLU A 250 12.38 40.95 16.85
C GLU A 250 13.50 40.51 17.80
N LYS A 251 13.83 41.32 18.80
CA LYS A 251 14.85 40.95 19.80
C LYS A 251 14.38 39.78 20.68
N THR A 252 13.12 39.72 21.08
CA THR A 252 12.55 38.58 21.81
C THR A 252 12.47 37.33 20.93
N LEU A 253 12.08 37.47 19.66
CA LEU A 253 12.06 36.36 18.71
C LEU A 253 13.48 35.86 18.39
N ARG A 254 14.47 36.76 18.31
CA ARG A 254 15.89 36.42 18.10
C ARG A 254 16.54 35.84 19.35
N SER A 255 16.10 36.19 20.56
CA SER A 255 16.58 35.51 21.78
C SER A 255 16.04 34.10 21.89
N ASP A 256 14.78 33.87 21.52
CA ASP A 256 14.18 32.51 21.48
C ASP A 256 14.72 31.66 20.31
N SER A 257 15.18 32.30 19.22
CA SER A 257 15.71 31.59 18.05
C SER A 257 17.21 31.28 18.12
N LYS A 258 17.97 31.91 19.03
CA LYS A 258 19.42 31.70 19.14
C LYS A 258 19.81 30.33 19.70
N ASP A 259 18.89 29.62 20.35
CA ASP A 259 19.10 28.24 20.78
C ASP A 259 18.72 27.18 19.72
N SER A 260 18.05 27.54 18.60
CA SER A 260 17.62 26.52 17.61
C SER A 260 18.10 26.70 16.16
N LYS A 261 18.68 27.84 15.76
CA LYS A 261 18.94 28.15 14.33
C LYS A 261 20.38 28.52 13.93
N MET A 262 21.41 28.10 14.66
CA MET A 262 22.82 28.31 14.27
C MET A 262 23.44 27.14 13.48
N LYS A 263 22.68 26.16 12.96
CA LYS A 263 23.30 24.95 12.36
C LYS A 263 22.87 24.54 10.95
N VAL A 264 22.02 25.28 10.23
CA VAL A 264 21.41 24.71 8.99
C VAL A 264 21.68 25.44 7.67
N VAL A 265 22.20 26.68 7.63
CA VAL A 265 22.31 27.36 6.32
C VAL A 265 23.65 28.06 6.13
N GLY A 266 24.71 27.26 6.01
CA GLY A 266 26.04 27.75 5.61
C GLY A 266 26.99 26.62 5.26
N GLY A 267 26.96 26.19 4.00
CA GLY A 267 27.94 25.27 3.41
C GLY A 267 27.76 23.81 3.81
N VAL A 268 26.84 23.10 3.17
CA VAL A 268 26.98 21.64 3.08
C VAL A 268 27.93 21.39 1.92
N ASP A 269 29.10 20.84 2.23
CA ASP A 269 30.10 20.49 1.24
C ASP A 269 29.45 19.61 0.17
N ARG A 270 29.61 19.95 -1.11
CA ARG A 270 29.05 19.16 -2.23
C ARG A 270 29.47 17.68 -2.18
N ALA A 271 30.62 17.40 -1.56
CA ALA A 271 31.11 16.05 -1.28
C ALA A 271 30.34 15.32 -0.16
N GLU A 272 29.72 16.03 0.79
CA GLU A 272 28.83 15.46 1.79
C GLU A 272 27.46 15.16 1.19
N LEU A 273 26.95 16.02 0.30
CA LEU A 273 25.73 15.75 -0.47
C LEU A 273 25.87 14.49 -1.36
N GLU A 274 26.98 14.34 -2.08
CA GLU A 274 27.23 13.14 -2.89
C GLU A 274 27.40 11.86 -2.07
N LYS A 275 27.89 11.95 -0.82
CA LYS A 275 27.95 10.80 0.11
C LYS A 275 26.56 10.44 0.59
N VAL A 276 25.76 11.43 0.99
CA VAL A 276 24.38 11.22 1.44
C VAL A 276 23.51 10.66 0.31
N GLU A 277 23.74 11.07 -0.95
CA GLU A 277 23.03 10.49 -2.10
C GLU A 277 23.39 9.03 -2.35
N LYS A 278 24.67 8.65 -2.21
CA LYS A 278 25.12 7.25 -2.31
C LYS A 278 24.58 6.38 -1.17
N GLU A 279 24.65 6.88 0.07
CA GLU A 279 24.07 6.19 1.24
C GLU A 279 22.56 6.03 1.08
N ARG A 280 21.86 7.03 0.52
CA ARG A 280 20.43 6.94 0.21
C ARG A 280 20.14 5.87 -0.85
N ASP A 281 20.99 5.75 -1.87
CA ASP A 281 20.79 4.78 -2.94
C ASP A 281 21.10 3.35 -2.48
N GLU A 282 22.15 3.17 -1.67
CA GLU A 282 22.45 1.91 -0.96
C GLU A 282 21.30 1.52 -0.01
N LEU A 283 20.77 2.47 0.76
CA LEU A 283 19.61 2.22 1.63
C LEU A 283 18.35 1.86 0.84
N LYS A 284 18.16 2.43 -0.35
CA LYS A 284 17.04 2.05 -1.24
C LYS A 284 17.22 0.66 -1.83
N GLU A 285 18.44 0.27 -2.19
CA GLU A 285 18.71 -1.09 -2.67
C GLU A 285 18.53 -2.12 -1.56
N THR A 286 19.00 -1.83 -0.34
CA THR A 286 18.76 -2.72 0.82
C THR A 286 17.28 -2.81 1.15
N LEU A 287 16.52 -1.72 1.11
CA LEU A 287 15.05 -1.75 1.28
C LEU A 287 14.37 -2.64 0.24
N LYS A 288 14.72 -2.49 -1.04
CA LYS A 288 14.18 -3.36 -2.10
C LYS A 288 14.54 -4.83 -1.90
N SER A 289 15.75 -5.13 -1.42
CA SER A 289 16.17 -6.49 -1.13
C SER A 289 15.37 -7.10 0.02
N HIS A 290 15.14 -6.33 1.09
CA HIS A 290 14.32 -6.78 2.22
C HIS A 290 12.83 -6.89 1.85
N GLU A 291 12.31 -6.02 0.99
CA GLU A 291 10.95 -6.17 0.45
C GLU A 291 10.80 -7.46 -0.36
N ALA A 292 11.80 -7.81 -1.18
CA ALA A 292 11.81 -9.07 -1.90
C ALA A 292 11.91 -10.29 -0.94
N GLU A 293 12.77 -10.24 0.06
CA GLU A 293 12.88 -11.28 1.09
C GLU A 293 11.56 -11.46 1.86
N ILE A 294 10.91 -10.36 2.26
CA ILE A 294 9.59 -10.38 2.92
C ILE A 294 8.55 -11.05 2.01
N GLN A 295 8.53 -10.71 0.71
CA GLN A 295 7.62 -11.37 -0.23
C GLN A 295 7.90 -12.88 -0.32
N THR A 296 9.16 -13.30 -0.40
CA THR A 296 9.49 -14.73 -0.39
C THR A 296 9.04 -15.40 0.91
N HIS A 297 9.25 -14.76 2.05
CA HIS A 297 8.82 -15.30 3.34
C HIS A 297 7.30 -15.42 3.45
N LEU A 298 6.54 -14.42 2.98
CA LEU A 298 5.08 -14.48 2.93
C LEU A 298 4.61 -15.66 2.08
N THR A 299 5.17 -15.84 0.88
CA THR A 299 4.81 -17.01 0.05
C THR A 299 5.19 -18.34 0.70
N THR A 300 6.31 -18.42 1.44
CA THR A 300 6.66 -19.64 2.17
C THR A 300 5.73 -19.90 3.35
N ILE A 301 5.25 -18.84 4.03
CA ILE A 301 4.28 -18.96 5.12
C ILE A 301 2.96 -19.46 4.57
N ASP A 302 2.44 -18.88 3.48
CA ASP A 302 1.20 -19.33 2.84
C ASP A 302 1.27 -20.81 2.43
N ASN A 303 2.40 -21.23 1.85
CA ASN A 303 2.62 -22.64 1.48
C ASN A 303 2.66 -23.54 2.73
N LEU A 304 3.33 -23.11 3.80
CA LEU A 304 3.39 -23.88 5.05
C LEU A 304 2.01 -23.96 5.70
N GLU A 305 1.23 -22.88 5.72
CA GLU A 305 -0.14 -22.86 6.23
C GLU A 305 -1.05 -23.81 5.44
N GLN A 306 -0.92 -23.86 4.11
CA GLN A 306 -1.63 -24.84 3.29
C GLN A 306 -1.24 -26.27 3.65
N THR A 307 0.06 -26.57 3.78
CA THR A 307 0.50 -27.92 4.18
C THR A 307 0.06 -28.28 5.59
N LEU A 308 0.05 -27.34 6.53
CA LEU A 308 -0.44 -27.55 7.88
C LEU A 308 -1.95 -27.75 7.89
N PHE A 309 -2.70 -27.05 7.04
CA PHE A 309 -4.13 -27.26 6.88
C PHE A 309 -4.43 -28.66 6.35
N GLU A 310 -3.74 -29.09 5.29
CA GLU A 310 -3.86 -30.44 4.73
C GLU A 310 -3.50 -31.50 5.77
N LEU A 311 -2.35 -31.38 6.44
CA LEU A 311 -1.91 -32.28 7.51
C LEU A 311 -2.89 -32.27 8.69
N SER A 312 -3.46 -31.14 9.07
CA SER A 312 -4.47 -31.06 10.14
C SER A 312 -5.75 -31.79 9.74
N GLY A 313 -6.14 -31.72 8.46
CA GLY A 313 -7.24 -32.50 7.89
C GLY A 313 -6.93 -34.00 7.90
N GLU A 314 -5.71 -34.41 7.56
CA GLU A 314 -5.26 -35.80 7.63
C GLU A 314 -5.17 -36.34 9.06
N MET A 315 -4.74 -35.51 10.00
CA MET A 315 -4.73 -35.81 11.44
C MET A 315 -6.14 -35.92 12.00
N ALA A 316 -7.03 -34.99 11.66
CA ALA A 316 -8.45 -35.05 12.04
C ALA A 316 -9.16 -36.26 11.41
N GLY A 317 -8.74 -36.65 10.20
CA GLY A 317 -9.18 -37.86 9.51
C GLY A 317 -8.56 -39.16 10.05
N GLY A 318 -7.68 -39.08 11.06
CA GLY A 318 -7.03 -40.23 11.69
C GLY A 318 -6.08 -41.01 10.79
N ARG A 319 -5.65 -40.44 9.65
CA ARG A 319 -4.75 -41.10 8.69
C ARG A 319 -3.28 -40.95 9.07
N HIS A 320 -2.94 -39.89 9.79
CA HIS A 320 -1.59 -39.62 10.24
C HIS A 320 -1.26 -40.40 11.52
N VAL A 321 -0.23 -41.25 11.48
CA VAL A 321 0.33 -41.93 12.65
C VAL A 321 1.66 -41.27 13.00
N PRO A 322 1.80 -40.63 14.18
CA PRO A 322 3.05 -39.99 14.56
C PRO A 322 4.23 -40.98 14.61
N PRO A 323 5.46 -40.52 14.34
CA PRO A 323 6.64 -41.38 14.50
C PRO A 323 6.75 -41.86 15.96
N ASN A 324 7.19 -43.11 16.16
CA ASN A 324 7.22 -43.82 17.45
C ASN A 324 5.87 -44.20 18.06
N THR A 325 4.76 -44.09 17.32
CA THR A 325 3.46 -44.63 17.76
C THR A 325 3.06 -45.82 16.91
N ARG A 326 2.57 -46.89 17.56
CA ARG A 326 2.00 -48.05 16.88
C ARG A 326 0.51 -48.15 17.23
N VAL A 327 -0.33 -48.09 16.22
CA VAL A 327 -1.77 -48.34 16.37
C VAL A 327 -1.98 -49.85 16.38
N LEU A 328 -2.62 -50.36 17.44
CA LEU A 328 -2.96 -51.78 17.59
C LEU A 328 -4.47 -51.91 17.58
N CYS A 329 -4.99 -52.89 16.84
CA CYS A 329 -6.38 -53.31 16.90
C CYS A 329 -6.45 -54.80 17.27
N LEU A 330 -7.57 -55.20 17.87
CA LEU A 330 -7.86 -56.62 18.06
C LEU A 330 -8.04 -57.28 16.69
N LYS A 331 -7.52 -58.51 16.55
CA LYS A 331 -7.68 -59.30 15.30
C LYS A 331 -9.16 -59.58 14.98
N GLU A 332 -10.00 -59.62 16.00
CA GLU A 332 -11.45 -59.76 15.89
C GLU A 332 -12.09 -58.47 16.40
N ASN A 333 -12.18 -57.45 15.53
CA ASN A 333 -12.87 -56.20 15.85
C ASN A 333 -14.36 -56.33 15.46
N PRO A 334 -15.34 -55.98 16.33
CA PRO A 334 -16.75 -55.90 15.94
C PRO A 334 -16.98 -55.08 14.66
N ASP A 335 -16.21 -54.01 14.44
CA ASP A 335 -16.33 -53.21 13.20
C ASP A 335 -15.88 -54.00 11.96
N GLN A 336 -14.85 -54.84 12.08
CA GLN A 336 -14.43 -55.72 10.99
C GLN A 336 -15.51 -56.76 10.70
N GLN A 337 -16.12 -57.38 11.72
CA GLN A 337 -17.22 -58.31 11.53
C GLN A 337 -18.42 -57.66 10.81
N TRP A 338 -18.72 -56.40 11.14
CA TRP A 338 -19.75 -55.62 10.44
C TRP A 338 -19.37 -55.29 8.99
N LEU A 339 -18.11 -54.92 8.74
CA LEU A 339 -17.60 -54.66 7.39
C LEU A 339 -17.59 -55.93 6.55
N ASP A 340 -17.16 -57.05 7.11
CA ASP A 340 -17.12 -58.36 6.45
C ASP A 340 -18.55 -58.80 6.11
N LEU A 341 -19.50 -58.71 7.04
CA LEU A 341 -20.92 -59.01 6.77
C LEU A 341 -21.52 -58.07 5.71
N ARG A 342 -21.17 -56.77 5.75
CA ARG A 342 -21.59 -55.80 4.72
C ARG A 342 -20.96 -56.12 3.36
N GLN A 343 -19.72 -56.55 3.34
CA GLN A 343 -19.01 -56.92 2.12
C GLN A 343 -19.57 -58.22 1.55
N GLU A 344 -19.82 -59.23 2.39
CA GLU A 344 -20.49 -60.48 2.02
C GLU A 344 -21.89 -60.23 1.45
N THR A 345 -22.67 -59.34 2.07
CA THR A 345 -24.01 -58.97 1.54
C THR A 345 -23.89 -58.21 0.22
N LEU A 346 -22.94 -57.29 0.07
CA LEU A 346 -22.70 -56.61 -1.21
C LEU A 346 -22.23 -57.57 -2.30
N ASP A 347 -21.33 -58.49 -1.99
CA ASP A 347 -20.81 -59.47 -2.94
C ASP A 347 -21.88 -60.50 -3.29
N ARG A 348 -22.75 -60.86 -2.35
CA ARG A 348 -23.96 -61.63 -2.62
C ARG A 348 -24.91 -60.88 -3.57
N LEU A 349 -25.22 -59.62 -3.30
CA LEU A 349 -26.09 -58.80 -4.15
C LEU A 349 -25.47 -58.56 -5.53
N LYS A 350 -24.15 -58.35 -5.62
CA LYS A 350 -23.42 -58.27 -6.90
C LYS A 350 -23.50 -59.59 -7.64
N GLY A 351 -23.27 -60.71 -6.97
CA GLY A 351 -23.39 -62.04 -7.57
C GLY A 351 -24.81 -62.34 -8.05
N GLU A 352 -25.83 -61.93 -7.28
CA GLU A 352 -27.24 -62.01 -7.68
C GLU A 352 -27.53 -61.10 -8.87
N ASN A 353 -27.04 -59.86 -8.89
CA ASN A 353 -27.17 -58.93 -10.02
C ASN A 353 -26.46 -59.46 -11.27
N GLU A 354 -25.25 -59.97 -11.16
CA GLU A 354 -24.53 -60.60 -12.26
C GLU A 354 -25.25 -61.85 -12.78
N ALA A 355 -25.85 -62.64 -11.88
CA ALA A 355 -26.67 -63.78 -12.26
C ALA A 355 -27.98 -63.35 -12.95
N LEU A 356 -28.59 -62.25 -12.50
CA LEU A 356 -29.77 -61.67 -13.14
C LEU A 356 -29.43 -61.06 -14.50
N ILE A 357 -28.29 -60.38 -14.65
CA ILE A 357 -27.79 -59.87 -15.93
C ILE A 357 -27.51 -61.04 -16.87
N ARG A 358 -26.85 -62.11 -16.41
CA ARG A 358 -26.65 -63.33 -17.21
C ARG A 358 -27.98 -63.96 -17.63
N ARG A 359 -28.94 -64.06 -16.72
CA ARG A 359 -30.27 -64.60 -17.02
C ARG A 359 -31.06 -63.70 -17.98
N LEU A 360 -30.93 -62.38 -17.86
CA LEU A 360 -31.50 -61.41 -18.80
C LEU A 360 -30.85 -61.57 -20.17
N GLY A 361 -29.52 -61.68 -20.25
CA GLY A 361 -28.80 -61.97 -21.48
C GLY A 361 -29.26 -63.28 -22.13
N GLU A 362 -29.39 -64.36 -21.37
CA GLU A 362 -29.93 -65.64 -21.86
C GLU A 362 -31.40 -65.53 -22.32
N LEU A 363 -32.21 -64.70 -21.66
CA LEU A 363 -33.60 -64.46 -22.05
C LEU A 363 -33.69 -63.58 -23.30
N GLU A 364 -32.84 -62.57 -23.42
CA GLU A 364 -32.71 -61.72 -24.61
C GLU A 364 -32.21 -62.55 -25.80
N GLU A 365 -31.20 -63.39 -25.60
CA GLU A 365 -30.72 -64.35 -26.60
C GLU A 365 -31.80 -65.37 -26.98
N ARG A 366 -32.59 -65.87 -26.02
CA ARG A 366 -33.74 -66.74 -26.31
C ARG A 366 -34.84 -66.04 -27.09
N VAL A 367 -35.14 -64.78 -26.77
CA VAL A 367 -36.13 -63.95 -27.46
C VAL A 367 -35.65 -63.59 -28.87
N GLN A 368 -34.34 -63.38 -29.06
CA GLN A 368 -33.72 -63.16 -30.36
C GLN A 368 -33.60 -64.45 -31.19
N ALA A 369 -33.28 -65.59 -30.56
CA ALA A 369 -33.17 -66.90 -31.21
C ALA A 369 -34.55 -67.52 -31.51
N SER A 370 -35.59 -67.19 -30.73
CA SER A 370 -36.98 -67.47 -31.07
C SER A 370 -37.52 -66.45 -32.07
N GLY A 371 -36.88 -66.37 -33.24
CA GLY A 371 -37.36 -65.59 -34.38
C GLY A 371 -38.68 -66.13 -34.93
N GLY A 372 -39.78 -65.89 -34.23
CA GLY A 372 -41.12 -66.37 -34.58
C GLY A 372 -42.19 -65.49 -33.95
N GLY A 373 -42.74 -64.57 -34.74
CA GLY A 373 -43.80 -63.68 -34.33
C GLY A 373 -45.09 -64.42 -33.96
N VAL A 374 -45.83 -63.85 -33.02
CA VAL A 374 -47.28 -63.99 -32.96
C VAL A 374 -47.88 -62.60 -32.79
N GLN A 375 -48.75 -62.32 -33.75
CA GLN A 375 -49.67 -61.22 -33.92
C GLN A 375 -50.43 -60.81 -32.64
N GLU A 376 -50.61 -59.49 -32.54
CA GLU A 376 -51.86 -58.81 -32.12
C GLU A 376 -52.36 -59.02 -30.68
N MET A 377 -52.14 -58.00 -29.83
CA MET A 377 -53.18 -57.03 -29.43
C MET A 377 -52.71 -56.25 -28.21
N GLY A 378 -52.62 -54.92 -28.34
CA GLY A 378 -52.52 -54.02 -27.17
C GLY A 378 -51.48 -52.92 -27.28
N SER A 379 -51.83 -51.88 -28.02
CA SER A 379 -51.47 -50.46 -27.84
C SER A 379 -50.32 -50.10 -26.87
N GLY A 380 -49.29 -49.42 -27.40
CA GLY A 380 -48.49 -48.50 -26.59
C GLY A 380 -46.99 -48.49 -26.85
N THR A 381 -46.58 -47.68 -27.83
CA THR A 381 -45.32 -46.90 -27.84
C THR A 381 -43.98 -47.63 -27.61
N GLY A 382 -43.26 -47.85 -28.71
CA GLY A 382 -41.91 -47.30 -28.86
C GLY A 382 -40.71 -48.08 -28.33
N LYS A 383 -39.92 -48.57 -29.30
CA LYS A 383 -38.46 -48.79 -29.30
C LYS A 383 -37.89 -49.93 -28.45
N GLY A 384 -37.25 -50.86 -29.16
CA GLY A 384 -36.10 -51.58 -28.61
C GLY A 384 -34.97 -50.60 -28.26
N GLY A 385 -34.19 -50.96 -27.26
CA GLY A 385 -33.00 -50.22 -26.83
C GLY A 385 -32.82 -50.35 -25.32
N GLU A 386 -31.86 -51.19 -24.94
CA GLU A 386 -30.93 -50.96 -23.83
C GLU A 386 -31.60 -50.50 -22.52
N LEU A 387 -31.98 -51.46 -21.69
CA LEU A 387 -32.60 -51.22 -20.39
C LEU A 387 -31.53 -50.73 -19.38
N VAL A 388 -31.03 -49.51 -19.56
CA VAL A 388 -30.33 -48.79 -18.49
C VAL A 388 -31.34 -48.60 -17.35
N PRO A 389 -30.98 -48.90 -16.10
CA PRO A 389 -31.84 -48.64 -14.95
C PRO A 389 -32.39 -47.20 -14.97
N ARG A 390 -33.72 -47.07 -14.94
CA ARG A 390 -34.42 -45.77 -15.07
C ARG A 390 -33.96 -44.76 -14.03
N GLU A 391 -33.64 -45.24 -12.83
CA GLU A 391 -33.16 -44.40 -11.72
C GLU A 391 -31.79 -43.76 -12.03
N SER A 392 -30.86 -44.51 -12.65
CA SER A 392 -29.56 -43.98 -13.08
C SER A 392 -29.70 -42.98 -14.23
N TRP A 393 -30.63 -43.24 -15.15
CA TRP A 393 -30.95 -42.30 -16.23
C TRP A 393 -31.54 -40.99 -15.67
N GLU A 394 -32.47 -41.08 -14.72
CA GLU A 394 -33.11 -39.91 -14.11
C GLU A 394 -32.12 -39.07 -13.32
N GLN A 395 -31.16 -39.70 -12.65
CA GLN A 395 -30.07 -39.00 -11.97
C GLN A 395 -29.18 -38.24 -12.96
N VAL A 396 -28.73 -38.89 -14.04
CA VAL A 396 -27.88 -38.25 -15.07
C VAL A 396 -28.63 -37.12 -15.77
N CYS A 397 -29.94 -37.24 -15.97
CA CYS A 397 -30.74 -36.16 -16.53
C CYS A 397 -30.84 -34.95 -15.60
N LYS A 398 -31.00 -35.16 -14.29
CA LYS A 398 -30.97 -34.06 -13.29
C LYS A 398 -29.61 -33.38 -13.25
N GLU A 399 -28.52 -34.15 -13.18
CA GLU A 399 -27.16 -33.61 -13.19
C GLU A 399 -26.87 -32.80 -14.47
N LYS A 400 -27.35 -33.27 -15.63
CA LYS A 400 -27.23 -32.53 -16.89
C LYS A 400 -28.01 -31.22 -16.85
N GLU A 401 -29.22 -31.21 -16.31
CA GLU A 401 -30.04 -29.99 -16.18
C GLU A 401 -29.35 -28.97 -15.26
N GLU A 402 -28.84 -29.41 -14.11
CA GLU A 402 -28.07 -28.58 -13.17
C GLU A 402 -26.82 -27.97 -13.84
N LEU A 403 -26.02 -28.78 -14.53
CA LEU A 403 -24.83 -28.30 -15.25
C LEU A 403 -25.18 -27.32 -16.37
N VAL A 404 -26.28 -27.54 -17.10
CA VAL A 404 -26.76 -26.62 -18.13
C VAL A 404 -27.20 -25.29 -17.52
N GLU A 405 -27.83 -25.32 -16.34
CA GLU A 405 -28.18 -24.10 -15.60
C GLU A 405 -26.94 -23.35 -15.12
N GLU A 406 -25.94 -24.04 -14.58
CA GLU A 406 -24.67 -23.43 -14.20
C GLU A 406 -23.94 -22.78 -15.38
N VAL A 407 -23.89 -23.45 -16.53
CA VAL A 407 -23.29 -22.89 -17.75
C VAL A 407 -24.04 -21.63 -18.18
N LYS A 408 -25.38 -21.66 -18.19
CA LYS A 408 -26.19 -20.46 -18.50
C LYS A 408 -25.92 -19.32 -17.52
N GLN A 409 -25.71 -19.61 -16.24
CA GLN A 409 -25.36 -18.59 -15.24
C GLN A 409 -23.97 -18.00 -15.51
N LYS A 410 -22.99 -18.85 -15.85
CA LYS A 410 -21.62 -18.41 -16.21
C LYS A 410 -21.63 -17.56 -17.49
N GLU A 411 -22.36 -17.97 -18.53
CA GLU A 411 -22.53 -17.19 -19.76
C GLU A 411 -23.19 -15.84 -19.49
N LYS A 412 -24.26 -15.79 -18.67
CA LYS A 412 -24.87 -14.52 -18.24
C LYS A 412 -23.88 -13.62 -17.51
N ARG A 413 -23.04 -14.18 -16.64
CA ARG A 413 -21.98 -13.43 -15.94
C ARG A 413 -20.95 -12.88 -16.91
N LEU A 414 -20.51 -13.67 -17.89
CA LEU A 414 -19.58 -13.23 -18.94
C LEU A 414 -20.18 -12.13 -19.80
N LEU A 415 -21.44 -12.24 -20.19
CA LEU A 415 -22.13 -11.22 -20.97
C LEU A 415 -22.27 -9.90 -20.18
N ARG A 416 -22.61 -9.98 -18.89
CA ARG A 416 -22.60 -8.81 -17.98
C ARG A 416 -21.21 -8.20 -17.87
N LEU A 417 -20.16 -9.01 -17.72
CA LEU A 417 -18.79 -8.51 -17.64
C LEU A 417 -18.37 -7.82 -18.94
N GLN A 418 -18.71 -8.38 -20.10
CA GLN A 418 -18.46 -7.77 -21.40
C GLN A 418 -19.20 -6.43 -21.53
N GLN A 419 -20.47 -6.36 -21.10
CA GLN A 419 -21.25 -5.13 -21.11
C GLN A 419 -20.68 -4.06 -20.17
N VAL A 420 -20.23 -4.45 -18.98
CA VAL A 420 -19.57 -3.53 -18.04
C VAL A 420 -18.26 -3.02 -18.62
N PHE A 421 -17.46 -3.90 -19.25
CA PHE A 421 -16.20 -3.51 -19.87
C PHE A 421 -16.42 -2.55 -21.05
N THR A 422 -17.42 -2.78 -21.91
CA THR A 422 -17.74 -1.87 -23.01
C THR A 422 -18.26 -0.53 -22.51
N SER A 423 -19.10 -0.52 -21.47
CA SER A 423 -19.57 0.71 -20.80
C SER A 423 -18.41 1.49 -20.20
N LYS A 424 -17.55 0.83 -19.42
CA LYS A 424 -16.40 1.47 -18.77
C LYS A 424 -15.38 1.99 -19.78
N SER A 425 -15.16 1.24 -20.87
CA SER A 425 -14.27 1.67 -21.96
C SER A 425 -14.87 2.83 -22.76
N ALA A 426 -16.20 2.97 -22.82
CA ALA A 426 -16.85 4.15 -23.40
C ALA A 426 -16.69 5.36 -22.48
N GLU A 427 -16.96 5.22 -21.18
CA GLU A 427 -16.73 6.27 -20.17
C GLU A 427 -15.27 6.76 -20.18
N PHE A 428 -14.32 5.83 -20.27
CA PHE A 428 -12.89 6.18 -20.32
C PHE A 428 -12.53 6.96 -21.60
N ARG A 429 -13.05 6.54 -22.75
CA ARG A 429 -12.84 7.27 -24.01
C ARG A 429 -13.48 8.66 -23.99
N GLU A 430 -14.64 8.81 -23.37
CA GLU A 430 -15.32 10.09 -23.21
C GLU A 430 -14.57 11.02 -22.24
N ALA A 431 -14.08 10.48 -21.13
CA ALA A 431 -13.25 11.23 -20.18
C ALA A 431 -11.95 11.74 -20.84
N ILE A 432 -11.27 10.89 -21.62
CA ILE A 432 -10.06 11.28 -22.37
C ILE A 432 -10.40 12.36 -23.40
N ALA A 433 -11.51 12.20 -24.13
CA ALA A 433 -11.96 13.21 -25.08
C ALA A 433 -12.23 14.56 -24.38
N SER A 434 -12.87 14.54 -23.20
CA SER A 434 -13.17 15.76 -22.44
C SER A 434 -11.95 16.42 -21.80
N ILE A 435 -10.96 15.66 -21.33
CA ILE A 435 -9.81 16.19 -20.59
C ILE A 435 -8.68 16.59 -21.55
N LEU A 436 -8.35 15.70 -22.50
CA LEU A 436 -7.20 15.87 -23.39
C LEU A 436 -7.60 16.39 -24.78
N GLY A 437 -8.89 16.44 -25.11
CA GLY A 437 -9.34 16.88 -26.44
C GLY A 437 -9.08 15.84 -27.54
N LEU A 438 -8.89 14.56 -27.19
CA LEU A 438 -8.50 13.48 -28.11
C LEU A 438 -9.50 12.33 -28.09
N LYS A 439 -9.95 11.87 -29.26
CA LYS A 439 -10.79 10.68 -29.44
C LYS A 439 -9.92 9.48 -29.80
N LEU A 440 -10.01 8.42 -29.00
CA LEU A 440 -9.25 7.18 -29.19
C LEU A 440 -10.12 6.07 -29.81
N ALA A 441 -9.60 5.41 -30.84
CA ALA A 441 -10.17 4.21 -31.43
C ALA A 441 -9.14 3.08 -31.44
N PHE A 442 -9.46 1.97 -30.78
CA PHE A 442 -8.61 0.80 -30.66
C PHE A 442 -8.97 -0.23 -31.74
N TYR A 443 -7.97 -0.71 -32.47
CA TYR A 443 -8.13 -1.73 -33.49
C TYR A 443 -7.68 -3.11 -32.98
N PRO A 444 -8.21 -4.22 -33.55
CA PRO A 444 -7.85 -5.59 -33.15
C PRO A 444 -6.37 -5.94 -33.34
N ASN A 445 -5.69 -5.25 -34.26
CA ASN A 445 -4.26 -5.38 -34.51
C ASN A 445 -3.39 -4.65 -33.47
N GLY A 446 -4.00 -4.10 -32.41
CA GLY A 446 -3.32 -3.34 -31.36
C GLY A 446 -2.99 -1.90 -31.75
N GLN A 447 -3.35 -1.45 -32.95
CA GLN A 447 -3.17 -0.06 -33.35
C GLN A 447 -4.17 0.86 -32.64
N VAL A 448 -3.71 2.03 -32.26
CA VAL A 448 -4.53 3.07 -31.62
C VAL A 448 -4.60 4.26 -32.56
N ARG A 449 -5.80 4.58 -33.04
CA ARG A 449 -6.06 5.82 -33.77
C ARG A 449 -6.47 6.90 -32.78
N VAL A 450 -5.78 8.03 -32.88
CA VAL A 450 -5.98 9.22 -32.07
C VAL A 450 -6.45 10.33 -32.99
N THR A 451 -7.65 10.84 -32.76
CA THR A 451 -8.25 11.91 -33.58
C THR A 451 -8.49 13.13 -32.70
N SER A 452 -8.10 14.32 -33.16
CA SER A 452 -8.36 15.56 -32.44
C SER A 452 -9.85 15.88 -32.39
N MET A 453 -10.35 16.45 -31.28
CA MET A 453 -11.73 16.94 -31.21
C MET A 453 -11.94 18.25 -31.98
N TYR A 454 -10.89 19.06 -32.13
CA TYR A 454 -10.95 20.39 -32.72
C TYR A 454 -10.78 20.37 -34.25
N ASP A 455 -10.17 19.31 -34.79
CA ASP A 455 -10.04 19.06 -36.21
C ASP A 455 -10.21 17.55 -36.50
N LEU A 456 -11.32 17.19 -37.15
CA LEU A 456 -11.65 15.81 -37.48
C LEU A 456 -10.71 15.21 -38.54
N ALA A 457 -10.02 16.05 -39.32
CA ALA A 457 -9.05 15.61 -40.32
C ALA A 457 -7.67 15.30 -39.69
N ALA A 458 -7.39 15.82 -38.49
CA ALA A 458 -6.20 15.52 -37.71
C ALA A 458 -6.33 14.17 -36.98
N SER A 459 -5.87 13.10 -37.63
CA SER A 459 -5.91 11.72 -37.13
C SER A 459 -4.53 11.07 -37.19
N PHE A 460 -4.09 10.40 -36.14
CA PHE A 460 -2.78 9.76 -36.03
C PHE A 460 -2.94 8.30 -35.61
N ILE A 461 -2.25 7.38 -36.26
CA ILE A 461 -2.31 5.94 -35.96
C ILE A 461 -0.99 5.50 -35.35
N PHE A 462 -1.05 5.07 -34.10
CA PHE A 462 0.08 4.54 -33.35
C PHE A 462 0.03 3.01 -33.29
N GLN A 463 1.19 2.37 -33.40
CA GLN A 463 1.35 0.92 -33.28
C GLN A 463 2.33 0.60 -32.14
N PRO A 464 2.03 -0.41 -31.30
CA PRO A 464 2.95 -0.84 -30.25
C PRO A 464 4.22 -1.46 -30.86
N THR A 465 5.38 -0.94 -30.46
CA THR A 465 6.72 -1.47 -30.75
C THR A 465 7.19 -2.31 -29.57
N GLY A 466 6.75 -3.56 -29.54
CA GLY A 466 7.18 -4.57 -28.57
C GLY A 466 6.64 -5.93 -28.98
N GLN A 467 7.52 -6.93 -29.09
CA GLN A 467 7.09 -8.31 -29.26
C GLN A 467 6.23 -8.71 -28.06
N GLN A 468 5.02 -9.21 -28.32
CA GLN A 468 4.21 -9.90 -27.31
C GLN A 468 5.05 -11.02 -26.70
N GLY A 469 5.63 -10.83 -25.50
CA GLY A 469 6.27 -11.95 -24.82
C GLY A 469 7.19 -11.64 -23.66
N THR A 470 7.90 -10.52 -23.63
CA THR A 470 8.94 -10.33 -22.61
C THR A 470 9.03 -8.87 -22.18
N ASP A 471 8.89 -8.68 -20.87
CA ASP A 471 9.07 -7.45 -20.09
C ASP A 471 7.90 -6.45 -20.14
N SER A 472 7.21 -6.36 -19.00
CA SER A 472 6.16 -5.39 -18.66
C SER A 472 6.68 -3.94 -18.54
N SER A 473 7.80 -3.62 -19.20
CA SER A 473 8.39 -2.30 -19.22
C SER A 473 7.80 -1.47 -20.37
N GLY A 474 6.62 -0.89 -20.15
CA GLY A 474 6.05 0.21 -20.94
C GLY A 474 5.85 -0.06 -22.43
N MET A 475 4.59 -0.21 -22.87
CA MET A 475 4.27 -0.24 -24.30
C MET A 475 4.78 1.03 -25.00
N LYS A 476 5.88 0.91 -25.77
CA LYS A 476 6.35 1.99 -26.63
C LYS A 476 5.44 2.05 -27.86
N MET A 477 4.93 3.24 -28.18
CA MET A 477 4.02 3.48 -29.29
C MET A 477 4.77 4.22 -30.40
N GLN A 478 4.75 3.69 -31.62
CA GLN A 478 5.36 4.32 -32.80
C GLN A 478 4.26 4.85 -33.73
N LEU A 479 4.43 6.06 -34.25
CA LEU A 479 3.52 6.62 -35.26
C LEU A 479 3.73 5.92 -36.61
N VAL A 480 2.66 5.37 -37.19
CA VAL A 480 2.70 4.60 -38.45
C VAL A 480 1.97 5.31 -39.58
N ALA A 481 0.88 6.01 -39.28
CA ALA A 481 0.12 6.74 -40.29
C ALA A 481 -0.45 8.04 -39.72
N GLN A 482 -0.60 9.00 -40.63
CA GLN A 482 -1.13 10.33 -40.36
C GLN A 482 -2.30 10.59 -41.34
N GLY A 483 -3.32 11.28 -40.84
CA GLY A 483 -4.45 11.76 -41.61
C GLY A 483 -4.10 12.99 -42.44
N GLU A 484 -4.94 13.32 -43.42
CA GLU A 484 -4.69 14.41 -44.38
C GLU A 484 -4.79 15.82 -43.75
N GLY A 485 -5.27 15.93 -42.51
CA GLY A 485 -5.42 17.20 -41.79
C GLY A 485 -4.51 17.37 -40.57
N GLY A 486 -4.57 18.58 -40.01
CA GLY A 486 -3.79 19.03 -38.88
C GLY A 486 -2.99 20.32 -39.18
N PRO A 487 -2.12 20.74 -38.26
CA PRO A 487 -1.40 22.00 -38.39
C PRO A 487 -0.44 22.06 -39.59
N GLN A 488 -0.24 23.25 -40.15
CA GLN A 488 0.65 23.47 -41.32
C GLN A 488 2.11 23.06 -41.03
N ASP A 489 2.55 23.13 -39.77
CA ASP A 489 3.90 22.76 -39.32
C ASP A 489 4.04 21.30 -38.84
N LEU A 490 3.06 20.44 -39.14
CA LEU A 490 3.09 19.01 -38.78
C LEU A 490 4.40 18.28 -39.06
N PRO A 491 5.05 18.43 -40.23
CA PRO A 491 6.31 17.74 -40.53
C PRO A 491 7.44 18.14 -39.57
N ASN A 492 7.51 19.42 -39.19
CA ASN A 492 8.51 19.94 -38.28
C ASN A 492 8.27 19.45 -36.85
N LEU A 493 7.01 19.42 -36.42
CA LEU A 493 6.59 18.89 -35.12
C LEU A 493 6.90 17.39 -34.98
N MET A 494 6.70 16.61 -36.05
CA MET A 494 7.05 15.20 -36.08
C MET A 494 8.56 14.99 -35.96
N HIS A 495 9.36 15.71 -36.75
CA HIS A 495 10.82 15.60 -36.69
C HIS A 495 11.36 16.00 -35.30
N TYR A 496 10.79 17.03 -34.67
CA TYR A 496 11.21 17.45 -33.35
C TYR A 496 10.78 16.46 -32.25
N TRP A 497 9.50 16.13 -32.16
CA TRP A 497 8.98 15.35 -31.04
C TRP A 497 9.10 13.84 -31.20
N ILE A 498 8.99 13.31 -32.42
CA ILE A 498 8.99 11.86 -32.67
C ILE A 498 10.39 11.37 -33.01
N GLU A 499 11.12 12.08 -33.88
CA GLU A 499 12.45 11.64 -34.33
C GLU A 499 13.56 12.04 -33.35
N ASN A 500 13.58 13.29 -32.86
CA ASN A 500 14.63 13.76 -31.95
C ASN A 500 14.33 13.38 -30.48
N GLU A 501 13.17 13.80 -29.95
CA GLU A 501 12.84 13.64 -28.53
C GLU A 501 12.16 12.29 -28.19
N GLN A 502 11.70 11.53 -29.19
CA GLN A 502 10.98 10.26 -29.03
C GLN A 502 9.83 10.31 -28.00
N CYS A 503 9.10 11.43 -27.98
CA CYS A 503 8.04 11.70 -27.02
C CYS A 503 6.67 11.88 -27.73
N PRO A 504 5.92 10.79 -27.95
CA PRO A 504 4.56 10.85 -28.50
C PRO A 504 3.58 11.73 -27.70
N PRO A 505 3.62 11.76 -26.34
CA PRO A 505 2.77 12.68 -25.58
C PRO A 505 3.06 14.16 -25.86
N GLY A 506 4.33 14.54 -25.97
CA GLY A 506 4.74 15.92 -26.30
C GLY A 506 4.26 16.33 -27.69
N PHE A 507 4.39 15.42 -28.67
CA PHE A 507 3.82 15.59 -30.00
C PHE A 507 2.31 15.84 -29.95
N MET A 508 1.54 14.96 -29.29
CA MET A 508 0.10 15.11 -29.24
C MET A 508 -0.34 16.39 -28.53
N ALA A 509 0.34 16.80 -27.46
CA ALA A 509 0.05 18.06 -26.76
C ALA A 509 0.24 19.28 -27.69
N SER A 510 1.36 19.34 -28.42
CA SER A 510 1.63 20.43 -29.37
C SER A 510 0.59 20.49 -30.49
N VAL A 511 0.25 19.34 -31.08
CA VAL A 511 -0.78 19.24 -32.12
C VAL A 511 -2.16 19.64 -31.58
N THR A 512 -2.52 19.25 -30.35
CA THR A 512 -3.80 19.66 -29.76
C THR A 512 -3.91 21.16 -29.54
N LEU A 513 -2.83 21.81 -29.11
CA LEU A 513 -2.80 23.26 -28.92
C LEU A 513 -2.97 24.00 -30.25
N GLU A 514 -2.25 23.58 -31.29
CA GLU A 514 -2.37 24.21 -32.61
C GLU A 514 -3.73 23.94 -33.28
N CYS A 515 -4.28 22.72 -33.15
CA CYS A 515 -5.64 22.41 -33.60
C CYS A 515 -6.68 23.27 -32.87
N TYR A 516 -6.51 23.50 -31.56
CA TYR A 516 -7.39 24.37 -30.78
C TYR A 516 -7.31 25.83 -31.23
N ASP A 517 -6.10 26.35 -31.47
CA ASP A 517 -5.90 27.73 -31.94
C ASP A 517 -6.47 27.95 -33.35
N ASN A 518 -6.31 26.96 -34.24
CA ASN A 518 -6.96 26.97 -35.57
C ASN A 518 -8.49 26.95 -35.44
N TRP A 519 -9.04 26.05 -34.61
CA TRP A 519 -10.48 25.97 -34.37
C TRP A 519 -11.04 27.28 -33.79
N LYS A 520 -10.33 27.90 -32.84
CA LYS A 520 -10.70 29.18 -32.25
C LYS A 520 -10.66 30.33 -33.26
N ARG A 521 -9.66 30.36 -34.15
CA ARG A 521 -9.59 31.35 -35.24
C ARG A 521 -10.76 31.18 -36.21
N ASN A 522 -11.05 29.96 -36.65
CA ASN A 522 -12.18 29.68 -37.54
C ASN A 522 -13.53 30.07 -36.90
N GLN A 523 -13.72 29.80 -35.60
CA GLN A 523 -14.92 30.23 -34.87
C GLN A 523 -15.07 31.77 -34.79
N GLN A 524 -13.96 32.51 -34.73
CA GLN A 524 -13.97 33.98 -34.74
C GLN A 524 -14.19 34.58 -36.12
N GLU A 525 -13.86 33.85 -37.19
CA GLU A 525 -14.12 34.25 -38.57
C GLU A 525 -15.55 33.95 -39.01
N GLU A 526 -16.20 32.93 -38.40
CA GLU A 526 -17.60 32.57 -38.65
C GLU A 526 -18.62 33.39 -37.85
N ALA A 527 -18.19 34.08 -36.79
CA ALA A 527 -19.02 34.94 -35.93
C ALA A 527 -18.87 36.42 -36.29
#